data_AF-A0AAJ2TG96-F1
#
_entry.id   AF-A0AAJ2TG96-F1
#
_cell.length_a   1.000
_cell.length_b   1.000
_cell.length_c   1.000
_cell.angle_alpha   90.00
_cell.angle_beta   90.00
_cell.angle_gamma   90.00
#
_symmetry.space_group_name_H-M   'P 1'
#
loop_
_entity.id
_entity.type
_entity.pdbx_description
1 polymer ?
#
loop_
_entity_poly.entity_id
_entity_poly.type
_entity_poly.pdbx_seq_one_letter_code
_entity_poly.pdbx_strand_id
1 'polypeptide(L)' 'TTAQTSFGHTVPVYDMERTICDLIRSRKGVEIQTFQDAIKQYVRCKDKNLRTLMQYASLFRVEKILRQYLEVLL' A
#
# COMPACT_ATOMS: atom_id res chain seq x y z
N THR A 1 4.46 -12.79 -1.53
CA THR A 1 3.40 -13.66 -2.09
C THR A 1 3.76 -14.04 -3.52
N THR A 2 3.07 -14.98 -4.15
CA THR A 2 3.24 -15.29 -5.58
C THR A 2 1.94 -15.04 -6.32
N ALA A 3 2.02 -14.57 -7.57
CA ALA A 3 0.86 -14.40 -8.46
C ALA A 3 1.10 -15.06 -9.81
N GLN A 4 0.02 -15.49 -10.46
CA GLN A 4 0.04 -16.03 -11.82
C GLN A 4 -0.03 -14.88 -12.84
N THR A 5 0.86 -14.87 -13.83
CA THR A 5 0.80 -13.94 -14.96
C THR A 5 -0.24 -14.41 -15.99
N SER A 6 -0.61 -13.54 -16.94
CA SER A 6 -1.52 -13.89 -18.04
C SER A 6 -1.01 -15.04 -18.92
N PHE A 7 0.29 -15.36 -18.85
CA PHE A 7 0.94 -16.46 -19.57
C PHE A 7 1.09 -17.73 -18.73
N GLY A 8 0.54 -17.77 -17.50
CA GLY A 8 0.59 -18.95 -16.63
C GLY A 8 1.90 -19.15 -15.87
N HIS A 9 2.74 -18.11 -15.76
CA HIS A 9 3.96 -18.16 -14.96
C HIS A 9 3.71 -17.65 -13.55
N THR A 10 4.23 -18.38 -12.55
CA THR A 10 4.20 -17.94 -11.16
C THR A 10 5.37 -17.00 -10.89
N VAL A 11 5.08 -15.76 -10.49
CA VAL A 11 6.08 -14.74 -10.17
C VAL A 11 5.93 -14.24 -8.73
N PRO A 12 7.04 -13.91 -8.05
CA PRO A 12 6.98 -13.30 -6.73
C PRO A 12 6.37 -11.89 -6.83
N VAL A 13 5.43 -11.58 -5.94
CA VAL A 13 4.75 -10.29 -5.82
C VAL A 13 4.76 -9.81 -4.38
N TYR A 14 4.71 -8.49 -4.23
CA TYR A 14 4.51 -7.85 -2.93
C TYR A 14 3.08 -8.07 -2.41
N ASP A 15 2.94 -8.00 -1.09
CA ASP A 15 1.64 -7.91 -0.45
C ASP A 15 1.05 -6.49 -0.58
N MET A 16 -0.21 -6.34 -0.17
CA MET A 16 -0.93 -5.06 -0.28
C MET A 16 -0.28 -3.99 0.60
N GLU A 17 0.11 -4.36 1.82
CA GLU A 17 0.71 -3.48 2.82
C GLU A 17 2.02 -2.90 2.30
N ARG A 18 2.88 -3.73 1.70
CA ARG A 18 4.13 -3.26 1.10
C ARG A 18 3.87 -2.34 -0.07
N THR A 19 2.89 -2.68 -0.90
CA THR A 19 2.50 -1.87 -2.06
C THR A 19 2.04 -0.48 -1.64
N ILE A 20 1.26 -0.36 -0.56
CA ILE A 20 0.82 0.93 -0.02
C ILE A 20 1.99 1.73 0.57
N CYS A 21 2.90 1.11 1.33
CA CYS A 21 4.08 1.81 1.82
C CYS A 21 4.97 2.32 0.69
N ASP A 22 5.15 1.53 -0.37
CA ASP A 22 5.92 1.93 -1.55
C ASP A 22 5.24 3.07 -2.32
N LEU A 23 3.91 3.05 -2.42
CA LEU A 23 3.13 4.12 -3.03
C LEU A 23 3.31 5.45 -2.27
N ILE A 24 3.26 5.42 -0.94
CA ILE A 24 3.46 6.61 -0.08
C ILE A 24 4.88 7.17 -0.21
N ARG A 25 5.87 6.27 -0.31
CA ARG A 25 7.28 6.62 -0.51
C ARG A 25 7.49 7.33 -1.85
N SER A 26 6.82 6.85 -2.90
CA SER A 26 6.95 7.36 -4.27
C SER A 26 5.91 8.41 -4.65
N ARG A 27 5.14 8.94 -3.68
CA ARG A 27 3.98 9.83 -3.93
C ARG A 27 4.24 11.06 -4.80
N LYS A 28 5.49 11.53 -4.90
CA LYS A 28 5.87 12.67 -5.75
C LYS A 28 5.82 12.34 -7.24
N GLY A 29 5.97 11.07 -7.60
CA GLY A 29 5.95 10.60 -8.99
C GLY A 29 4.63 9.98 -9.41
N VAL A 30 3.62 10.01 -8.55
CA VAL A 30 2.29 9.42 -8.80
C VAL A 30 1.27 10.54 -8.83
N GLU A 31 0.36 10.47 -9.79
CA GLU A 31 -0.77 11.40 -9.86
C GLU A 31 -1.60 11.33 -8.57
N ILE A 32 -2.01 12.49 -8.06
CA ILE A 32 -2.68 12.57 -6.76
C ILE A 32 -4.00 11.80 -6.71
N GLN A 33 -4.75 11.77 -7.81
CA GLN A 33 -6.02 11.03 -7.89
C GLN A 33 -5.78 9.53 -7.75
N THR A 34 -4.87 8.99 -8.56
CA THR A 34 -4.42 7.59 -8.49
C THR A 34 -3.93 7.23 -7.09
N PHE A 35 -3.15 8.11 -6.45
CA PHE A 35 -2.66 7.91 -5.09
C PHE A 35 -3.82 7.81 -4.07
N GLN A 36 -4.75 8.76 -4.10
CA GLN A 36 -5.88 8.80 -3.19
C GLN A 36 -6.80 7.58 -3.36
N ASP A 37 -7.06 7.17 -4.60
CA ASP A 37 -7.93 6.04 -4.88
C ASP A 37 -7.32 4.73 -4.40
N ALA A 38 -6.01 4.54 -4.57
CA ALA A 38 -5.30 3.38 -4.04
C ALA A 38 -5.38 3.29 -2.51
N ILE A 39 -5.19 4.42 -1.80
CA ILE A 39 -5.32 4.43 -0.33
C ILE A 39 -6.77 4.15 0.10
N LYS A 40 -7.77 4.79 -0.53
CA LYS A 40 -9.18 4.54 -0.24
C LYS A 40 -9.56 3.07 -0.48
N GLN A 41 -9.07 2.48 -1.56
CA GLN A 41 -9.32 1.08 -1.89
C GLN A 41 -8.70 0.15 -0.85
N TYR A 42 -7.47 0.43 -0.41
CA TYR A 42 -6.84 -0.32 0.67
C TYR A 42 -7.63 -0.22 1.99
N VAL A 43 -8.07 0.99 2.39
CA VAL A 43 -8.88 1.17 3.60
C VAL A 43 -10.21 0.41 3.51
N ARG A 44 -10.83 0.34 2.33
CA ARG A 44 -12.07 -0.42 2.11
C ARG A 44 -11.87 -1.94 2.05
N CYS A 45 -10.64 -2.41 1.84
CA CYS A 45 -10.34 -3.84 1.81
C CYS A 45 -10.62 -4.47 3.18
N LYS A 46 -11.31 -5.62 3.18
CA LYS A 46 -11.66 -6.37 4.40
C LYS A 46 -10.45 -7.11 4.97
N ASP A 47 -9.57 -7.59 4.09
CA ASP A 47 -8.42 -8.41 4.43
C ASP A 47 -7.15 -7.60 4.69
N LYS A 48 -7.29 -6.28 4.93
CA LYS A 48 -6.16 -5.39 5.24
C LYS A 48 -5.55 -5.76 6.60
N ASN A 49 -4.21 -5.75 6.68
CA ASN A 49 -3.50 -5.98 7.92
C ASN A 49 -2.79 -4.71 8.40
N LEU A 50 -3.46 -3.97 9.29
CA LEU A 50 -2.92 -2.72 9.84
C LEU A 50 -1.64 -2.92 10.65
N ARG A 51 -1.45 -4.08 11.30
CA ARG A 51 -0.22 -4.37 12.06
C ARG A 51 0.98 -4.46 11.12
N THR A 52 0.86 -5.24 10.05
CA THR A 52 1.92 -5.40 9.04
C THR A 52 2.18 -4.09 8.31
N LEU A 53 1.13 -3.33 7.97
CA LEU A 53 1.26 -2.01 7.36
C LEU A 53 2.09 -1.07 8.22
N MET A 54 1.81 -0.98 9.53
CA MET A 54 2.55 -0.11 10.43
C MET A 54 4.00 -0.56 10.61
N GLN A 55 4.25 -1.87 10.64
CA GLN A 55 5.61 -2.42 10.69
C GLN A 55 6.42 -2.00 9.45
N TYR A 56 5.84 -2.17 8.24
CA TYR A 56 6.48 -1.71 7.01
C TYR A 56 6.64 -0.19 6.98
N ALA A 57 5.63 0.57 7.42
CA ALA A 57 5.69 2.02 7.41
C ALA A 57 6.84 2.57 8.28
N SER A 58 7.11 1.93 9.42
CA SER A 58 8.28 2.23 10.25
C SER A 58 9.59 1.90 9.52
N LEU A 59 9.69 0.71 8.90
CA LEU A 59 10.88 0.28 8.17
C LEU A 59 11.21 1.19 6.96
N PHE A 60 10.18 1.63 6.23
CA PHE A 60 10.32 2.54 5.08
C PHE A 60 10.34 4.02 5.46
N ARG A 61 10.23 4.33 6.77
CA ARG A 61 10.21 5.71 7.29
C ARG A 61 9.09 6.57 6.69
N VAL A 62 7.96 5.94 6.37
CA VAL A 62 6.75 6.59 5.83
C VAL A 62 5.61 6.69 6.84
N GLU A 63 5.83 6.20 8.07
CA GLU A 63 4.83 6.12 9.12
C GLU A 63 4.08 7.44 9.38
N LYS A 64 4.81 8.55 9.53
CA LYS A 64 4.20 9.86 9.81
C LYS A 64 3.20 10.26 8.74
N ILE A 65 3.55 10.04 7.47
CA ILE A 65 2.70 10.38 6.32
C ILE A 65 1.52 9.42 6.24
N LEU A 66 1.76 8.12 6.42
CA LEU A 66 0.71 7.12 6.42
C LEU A 66 -0.37 7.44 7.48
N ARG A 67 0.02 7.79 8.71
CA ARG A 67 -0.91 8.14 9.79
C ARG A 67 -1.81 9.32 9.41
N GLN A 68 -1.24 10.37 8.83
CA GLN A 68 -2.02 11.54 8.36
C GLN A 68 -3.10 11.14 7.34
N TYR A 69 -2.80 10.20 6.43
CA TYR A 69 -3.80 9.75 5.46
C TYR A 69 -4.83 8.81 6.07
N LEU A 70 -4.44 7.93 6.99
CA LEU A 70 -5.36 7.00 7.64
C LEU A 70 -6.34 7.73 8.57
N GLU A 71 -5.89 8.75 9.31
CA GLU A 71 -6.74 9.56 10.19
C GLU A 71 -7.87 10.30 9.46
N VAL A 72 -7.69 10.60 8.17
CA VAL A 72 -8.70 11.28 7.35
C VAL A 72 -9.68 10.30 6.69
N LEU A 73 -9.27 9.05 6.51
CA LEU A 73 -10.00 8.06 5.69
C LEU A 73 -10.67 6.94 6.51
N LEU A 74 -10.27 6.74 7.76
CA LEU A 74 -10.97 5.89 8.75
C LEU A 74 -11.96 6.72 9.56
#